data_AF-A0A256XGH5-F1
#
_entry.id   AF-A0A256XGH5-F1
#
_cell.length_a   1.000
_cell.length_b   1.000
_cell.length_c   1.000
_cell.angle_alpha   90.00
_cell.angle_beta   90.00
_cell.angle_gamma   90.00
#
_symmetry.space_group_name_H-M   'P 1'
#
loop_
_entity.id
_entity.type
_entity.pdbx_description
1 polymer ?
#
loop_
_entity_poly.entity_id
_entity_poly.type
_entity_poly.pdbx_seq_one_letter_code
_entity_poly.pdbx_strand_id
1 'polypeptide(L)'
;MKQSTKMHAVRSVMAAMIIGLLAWKGPTPETISIGINIILIIALITYMRAKYPERYMKDERTDKLAAHAASWSWMITFITVTILFWIDYVKYIEFTATQIINIIFWLMLFSIMITRWIIHSKGDIK
;
A
#
# COMPACT_ATOMS: atom_id res chain seq x y z
N MET A 1 28.21 37.95 -10.87
CA MET A 1 28.35 36.72 -10.04
C MET A 1 27.14 35.76 -10.11
N LYS A 2 25.89 36.23 -10.30
CA LYS A 2 24.67 35.38 -10.32
C LYS A 2 24.49 34.43 -11.53
N GLN A 3 25.16 34.68 -12.66
CA GLN A 3 24.95 33.94 -13.91
C GLN A 3 25.75 32.63 -13.98
N SER A 4 26.92 32.58 -13.32
CA SER A 4 27.75 31.38 -13.23
C SER A 4 27.08 30.26 -12.41
N THR A 5 26.44 30.61 -11.29
CA THR A 5 25.78 29.66 -10.38
C THR A 5 24.62 28.91 -11.06
N LYS A 6 23.87 29.58 -11.95
CA LYS A 6 22.79 28.94 -12.73
C LYS A 6 23.33 27.88 -13.71
N MET A 7 24.49 28.12 -14.31
CA MET A 7 25.11 27.20 -15.27
C MET A 7 25.65 25.93 -14.60
N HIS A 8 26.17 26.05 -13.38
CA HIS A 8 26.58 24.89 -12.56
C HIS A 8 25.37 24.06 -12.08
N ALA A 9 24.25 24.70 -11.75
CA ALA A 9 23.00 24.02 -11.41
C ALA A 9 22.44 23.22 -12.60
N VAL A 10 22.44 23.80 -13.81
CA VAL A 10 22.00 23.09 -15.02
C VAL A 10 22.91 21.89 -15.32
N ARG A 11 24.23 22.05 -15.19
CA ARG A 11 25.18 20.95 -15.42
C ARG A 11 25.04 19.80 -14.43
N SER A 12 24.80 20.09 -13.16
CA SER A 12 24.59 19.07 -12.12
C SER A 12 23.26 18.33 -12.30
N VAL A 13 22.20 19.03 -12.72
CA VAL A 13 20.92 18.41 -13.06
C VAL A 13 21.04 17.51 -14.30
N MET A 14 21.77 17.94 -15.33
CA MET A 14 22.03 17.13 -16.53
C MET A 14 22.88 15.90 -16.21
N ALA A 15 23.90 16.05 -15.36
CA ALA A 15 24.72 14.92 -14.91
C ALA A 15 23.89 13.92 -14.08
N ALA A 16 23.01 14.39 -13.20
CA ALA A 16 22.11 13.53 -12.42
C ALA A 16 21.10 12.78 -13.30
N MET A 17 20.56 13.42 -14.34
CA MET A 17 19.69 12.76 -15.32
C MET A 17 20.42 11.68 -16.12
N ILE A 18 21.65 11.96 -16.56
CA ILE A 18 22.47 10.99 -17.30
C ILE A 18 22.88 9.81 -16.40
N ILE A 19 23.25 10.05 -15.15
CA ILE A 19 23.54 8.99 -14.18
C ILE A 19 22.29 8.15 -13.91
N GLY A 20 21.12 8.78 -13.77
CA GLY A 20 19.84 8.09 -13.60
C GLY A 20 19.46 7.22 -14.82
N LEU A 21 19.75 7.71 -16.03
CA LEU A 21 19.55 6.96 -17.28
C LEU A 21 20.56 5.82 -17.46
N LEU A 22 21.83 6.01 -17.06
CA LEU A 22 22.86 4.98 -17.13
C LEU A 22 22.74 3.93 -16.02
N ALA A 23 22.14 4.29 -14.88
CA ALA A 23 21.79 3.37 -13.80
C ALA A 23 20.49 2.59 -14.09
N TRP A 24 19.76 2.93 -15.15
CA TRP A 24 18.55 2.24 -15.57
C TRP A 24 18.87 0.86 -16.14
N LYS A 25 18.82 -0.18 -15.30
CA LYS A 25 19.08 -1.58 -15.67
C LYS A 25 17.87 -2.30 -16.31
N GLY A 26 16.85 -1.55 -16.74
CA GLY A 26 15.57 -2.12 -17.14
C GLY A 26 14.73 -2.53 -15.91
N PRO A 27 13.49 -2.98 -16.13
CA PRO A 27 12.61 -3.33 -15.04
C PRO A 27 13.11 -4.64 -14.40
N THR A 28 13.60 -4.55 -13.16
CA THR A 28 13.90 -5.73 -12.33
C THR A 28 12.60 -6.41 -11.91
N PRO A 29 12.60 -7.71 -11.56
CA PRO A 29 11.41 -8.41 -11.08
C PRO A 29 10.69 -7.67 -9.94
N GLU A 30 11.44 -7.00 -9.07
CA GLU A 30 10.90 -6.19 -7.97
C GLU A 30 10.16 -4.94 -8.50
N THR A 31 10.74 -4.21 -9.45
CA THR A 31 10.07 -3.04 -10.06
C THR A 31 8.83 -3.42 -10.85
N ILE A 32 8.82 -4.60 -11.52
CA ILE A 32 7.65 -5.15 -12.20
C ILE A 32 6.56 -5.47 -11.18
N SER A 33 6.92 -6.14 -10.08
CA SER A 33 5.99 -6.48 -9.01
C SER A 33 5.36 -5.24 -8.38
N ILE A 34 6.16 -4.21 -8.08
CA ILE A 34 5.66 -2.92 -7.57
C ILE A 34 4.71 -2.27 -8.58
N GLY A 35 5.08 -2.25 -9.86
CA GLY A 35 4.23 -1.71 -10.93
C GLY A 35 2.87 -2.40 -11.03
N ILE A 36 2.86 -3.74 -11.01
CA ILE A 36 1.62 -4.53 -11.02
C ILE A 36 0.75 -4.21 -9.80
N ASN A 37 1.35 -4.15 -8.60
CA ASN A 37 0.60 -3.81 -7.38
C ASN A 37 -0.03 -2.42 -7.47
N ILE A 38 0.71 -1.41 -7.91
CA ILE A 38 0.19 -0.05 -8.09
C ILE A 38 -0.98 -0.03 -9.09
N ILE A 39 -0.83 -0.72 -10.23
CA ILE A 39 -1.90 -0.81 -11.23
C ILE A 39 -3.14 -1.48 -10.65
N LEU A 40 -3.00 -2.58 -9.91
CA LEU A 40 -4.11 -3.27 -9.26
C LEU A 40 -4.81 -2.39 -8.23
N ILE A 41 -4.06 -1.65 -7.40
CA ILE A 41 -4.64 -0.70 -6.43
C ILE A 41 -5.43 0.38 -7.14
N ILE A 42 -4.85 1.01 -8.18
CA ILE A 42 -5.53 2.08 -8.94
C ILE A 42 -6.78 1.53 -9.63
N ALA A 43 -6.68 0.35 -10.26
CA ALA A 43 -7.82 -0.30 -10.91
C ALA A 43 -8.94 -0.61 -9.91
N LEU A 44 -8.59 -1.12 -8.72
CA LEU A 44 -9.54 -1.41 -7.66
C LEU A 44 -10.23 -0.14 -7.15
N ILE A 45 -9.47 0.93 -6.88
CA ILE A 45 -10.02 2.22 -6.44
C ILE A 45 -10.95 2.79 -7.50
N THR A 46 -10.54 2.75 -8.77
CA THR A 46 -11.32 3.27 -9.90
C THR A 46 -12.60 2.47 -10.11
N TYR A 47 -12.52 1.14 -10.04
CA TYR A 47 -13.68 0.24 -10.09
C TYR A 47 -14.66 0.52 -8.94
N MET A 48 -14.14 0.66 -7.71
CA MET A 48 -14.95 0.96 -6.53
C MET A 48 -15.64 2.32 -6.65
N ARG A 49 -14.95 3.34 -7.20
CA ARG A 49 -15.54 4.65 -7.50
C ARG A 49 -16.68 4.55 -8.51
N ALA A 50 -16.45 3.85 -9.62
CA ALA A 50 -17.42 3.71 -10.69
C ALA A 50 -18.67 2.91 -10.25
N LYS A 51 -18.49 1.88 -9.41
CA LYS A 51 -19.57 1.00 -8.95
C LYS A 51 -20.44 1.61 -7.86
N TYR A 52 -19.89 2.51 -7.04
CA TYR A 52 -20.59 3.10 -5.89
C TYR A 52 -20.52 4.63 -5.87
N PRO A 53 -21.04 5.33 -6.90
CA PRO A 53 -20.96 6.80 -6.99
C PRO A 53 -21.72 7.51 -5.85
N GLU A 54 -22.83 6.95 -5.38
CA GLU A 54 -23.65 7.56 -4.31
C GLU A 54 -23.06 7.39 -2.90
N ARG A 55 -22.10 6.49 -2.70
CA ARG A 55 -21.36 6.34 -1.42
C ARG A 55 -20.43 7.51 -1.10
N TYR A 56 -20.29 8.48 -2.02
CA TYR A 56 -19.49 9.69 -1.81
C TYR A 56 -20.25 10.84 -1.15
N MET A 57 -21.56 10.70 -0.89
CA MET A 57 -22.21 11.54 0.11
C MET A 57 -21.65 11.15 1.48
N LYS A 58 -20.80 12.03 2.02
CA LYS A 58 -20.01 11.81 3.23
C LYS A 58 -20.94 11.84 4.46
N ASP A 59 -21.52 10.69 4.76
CA ASP A 59 -22.30 10.43 5.97
C ASP A 59 -21.32 10.13 7.13
N GLU A 60 -21.51 10.79 8.28
CA GLU A 60 -20.73 10.53 9.50
C GLU A 60 -20.68 9.04 9.87
N ARG A 61 -21.75 8.30 9.57
CA ARG A 61 -21.82 6.86 9.79
C ARG A 61 -20.81 6.08 8.94
N THR A 62 -20.56 6.52 7.71
CA THR A 62 -19.58 5.88 6.81
C THR A 62 -18.16 6.09 7.32
N ASP A 63 -17.86 7.28 7.86
CA ASP A 63 -16.55 7.59 8.44
C ASP A 63 -16.31 6.79 9.72
N LYS A 64 -17.30 6.68 10.61
CA LYS A 64 -17.21 5.84 11.84
C LYS A 64 -17.03 4.35 11.49
N LEU A 65 -17.76 3.86 10.49
CA LEU A 65 -17.64 2.49 10.00
C LEU A 65 -16.26 2.21 9.40
N ALA A 66 -15.72 3.15 8.61
CA ALA A 66 -14.39 3.03 8.04
C ALA A 66 -13.31 3.02 9.12
N ALA A 67 -13.42 3.88 10.13
CA ALA A 67 -12.51 3.90 11.27
C ALA A 67 -12.53 2.57 12.03
N HIS A 68 -13.71 2.02 12.35
CA HIS A 68 -13.82 0.73 13.03
C HIS A 68 -13.23 -0.42 12.19
N ALA A 69 -13.54 -0.46 10.89
CA ALA A 69 -12.98 -1.46 9.99
C ALA A 69 -11.45 -1.39 9.91
N ALA A 70 -10.88 -0.17 9.89
CA ALA A 70 -9.45 0.04 9.91
C ALA A 70 -8.81 -0.39 11.23
N SER A 71 -9.43 -0.09 12.38
CA SER A 71 -8.94 -0.52 13.70
C SER A 71 -8.88 -2.05 13.82
N TRP A 72 -9.93 -2.75 13.38
CA TRP A 72 -9.95 -4.22 13.38
C TRP A 72 -8.92 -4.82 12.41
N SER A 73 -8.75 -4.23 11.22
CA SER A 73 -7.72 -4.65 10.27
C SER A 73 -6.30 -4.52 10.86
N TRP A 74 -6.05 -3.44 11.60
CA TRP A 74 -4.80 -3.24 12.32
C TRP A 74 -4.59 -4.28 13.42
N MET A 75 -5.61 -4.61 14.22
CA MET A 75 -5.50 -5.67 15.23
C MET A 75 -5.20 -7.03 14.62
N ILE A 76 -5.89 -7.40 13.53
CA ILE A 76 -5.63 -8.64 12.79
C ILE A 76 -4.18 -8.67 12.30
N THR A 77 -3.69 -7.55 11.76
CA THR A 77 -2.33 -7.44 11.25
C THR A 77 -1.30 -7.59 12.37
N PHE A 78 -1.51 -6.95 13.52
CA PHE A 78 -0.62 -7.13 14.67
C PHE A 78 -0.53 -8.61 15.09
N ILE A 79 -1.68 -9.27 15.23
CA ILE A 79 -1.73 -10.70 15.59
C ILE A 79 -0.96 -11.54 14.56
N THR A 80 -1.19 -11.30 13.26
CA THR A 80 -0.50 -12.05 12.21
C THR A 80 1.00 -11.79 12.20
N VAL A 81 1.45 -10.54 12.34
CA VAL A 81 2.89 -10.22 12.42
C VAL A 81 3.53 -10.89 13.62
N THR A 82 2.86 -10.90 14.78
CA THR A 82 3.33 -11.64 15.95
C THR A 82 3.46 -13.14 15.64
N ILE A 83 2.47 -13.76 15.02
CA ILE A 83 2.54 -15.18 14.63
C ILE A 83 3.70 -15.43 13.67
N LEU A 84 3.85 -14.62 12.61
CA LEU A 84 4.94 -14.75 11.64
C LEU A 84 6.31 -14.59 12.30
N PHE A 85 6.45 -13.64 13.23
CA PHE A 85 7.66 -13.46 14.00
C PHE A 85 8.01 -14.72 14.80
N TRP A 86 7.05 -15.33 15.48
CA TRP A 86 7.29 -16.56 16.23
C TRP A 86 7.68 -17.73 15.34
N ILE A 87 7.05 -17.87 14.17
CA ILE A 87 7.38 -18.93 13.20
C ILE A 87 8.83 -18.78 12.71
N ASP A 88 9.25 -17.56 12.35
CA ASP A 88 10.62 -17.28 11.91
C ASP A 88 11.63 -17.42 13.06
N TYR A 89 11.26 -17.01 14.27
CA TYR A 89 12.10 -17.09 15.46
C TYR A 89 12.44 -18.54 15.85
N VAL A 90 11.45 -19.44 15.81
CA VAL A 90 11.63 -20.87 16.08
C VAL A 90 12.32 -21.59 14.90
N LYS A 91 12.61 -20.87 13.80
CA LYS A 91 13.20 -21.39 12.56
C LYS A 91 12.39 -22.54 11.97
N TYR A 92 11.07 -22.49 12.13
CA TYR A 92 10.17 -23.47 11.56
C TYR A 92 10.02 -23.27 10.04
N ILE A 93 9.92 -22.02 9.61
CA ILE A 93 9.92 -21.60 8.19
C ILE A 93 10.77 -20.34 8.08
N GLU A 94 11.70 -20.32 7.13
CA GLU A 94 12.48 -19.12 6.82
C GLU A 94 11.70 -18.23 5.85
N PHE A 95 11.41 -16.99 6.27
CA PHE A 95 10.76 -16.02 5.42
C PHE A 95 11.75 -14.93 4.97
N THR A 96 11.71 -14.59 3.69
CA THR A 96 12.35 -13.37 3.20
C THR A 96 11.53 -12.14 3.63
N ALA A 97 12.20 -11.00 3.82
CA ALA A 97 11.53 -9.74 4.13
C ALA A 97 10.45 -9.38 3.09
N THR A 98 10.72 -9.64 1.81
CA THR A 98 9.77 -9.42 0.71
C THR A 98 8.51 -10.28 0.85
N GLN A 99 8.64 -11.55 1.25
CA GLN A 99 7.49 -12.42 1.48
C GLN A 99 6.62 -11.91 2.63
N ILE A 100 7.24 -11.49 3.75
CA ILE A 100 6.51 -10.95 4.90
C ILE A 100 5.75 -9.67 4.51
N ILE A 101 6.40 -8.75 3.81
CA ILE A 101 5.77 -7.50 3.35
C ILE A 101 4.58 -7.81 2.44
N ASN A 102 4.72 -8.75 1.50
CA ASN A 102 3.63 -9.16 0.62
C ASN A 102 2.46 -9.77 1.40
N ILE A 103 2.73 -10.67 2.35
CA ILE A 103 1.69 -11.29 3.19
C ILE A 103 0.93 -10.21 3.97
N ILE A 104 1.65 -9.29 4.61
CA ILE A 104 1.05 -8.19 5.38
C ILE A 104 0.22 -7.28 4.47
N PHE A 105 0.73 -6.90 3.30
CA PHE A 105 0.03 -6.03 2.35
C PHE A 105 -1.32 -6.61 1.93
N TRP A 106 -1.33 -7.88 1.52
CA TRP A 106 -2.56 -8.55 1.13
C TRP A 106 -3.50 -8.77 2.31
N LEU A 107 -2.99 -9.17 3.47
CA LEU A 107 -3.77 -9.32 4.69
C LEU A 107 -4.49 -8.02 5.07
N MET A 108 -3.80 -6.88 5.00
CA MET A 108 -4.40 -5.57 5.30
C MET A 108 -5.54 -5.23 4.33
N LEU A 109 -5.35 -5.42 3.03
CA LEU A 109 -6.41 -5.19 2.03
C LEU A 109 -7.63 -6.06 2.27
N PHE A 110 -7.44 -7.37 2.43
CA PHE A 110 -8.54 -8.31 2.61
C PHE A 110 -9.24 -8.12 3.96
N SER A 111 -8.49 -7.90 5.03
CA SER A 111 -9.06 -7.72 6.37
C SER A 111 -9.94 -6.48 6.47
N ILE A 112 -9.58 -5.36 5.83
CA ILE A 112 -10.44 -4.17 5.77
C ILE A 112 -11.73 -4.46 5.02
N MET A 113 -11.68 -5.20 3.90
CA MET A 113 -12.86 -5.55 3.11
C MET A 113 -13.79 -6.48 3.90
N ILE A 114 -13.23 -7.52 4.52
CA ILE A 114 -13.97 -8.48 5.34
C ILE A 114 -14.61 -7.78 6.55
N THR A 115 -13.84 -6.98 7.28
CA THR A 115 -14.36 -6.34 8.49
C THR A 115 -15.41 -5.30 8.15
N ARG A 116 -15.21 -4.53 7.07
CA ARG A 116 -16.23 -3.60 6.57
C ARG A 116 -17.52 -4.33 6.19
N TRP A 117 -17.42 -5.49 5.55
CA TRP A 117 -18.58 -6.31 5.19
C TRP A 117 -19.31 -6.84 6.43
N ILE A 118 -18.59 -7.38 7.41
CA ILE A 118 -19.15 -7.91 8.67
C ILE A 118 -19.85 -6.82 9.47
N ILE A 119 -19.27 -5.62 9.56
CA ILE A 119 -19.87 -4.55 10.34
C ILE A 119 -21.07 -3.94 9.59
N HIS A 120 -21.01 -3.84 8.26
CA HIS A 120 -22.13 -3.38 7.45
C HIS A 120 -23.35 -4.30 7.53
N SER A 121 -23.17 -5.61 7.65
CA SER A 121 -24.27 -6.56 7.80
C SER A 121 -24.98 -6.50 9.16
N LYS A 122 -24.39 -5.83 10.16
CA LYS A 122 -24.92 -5.76 11.53
C LYS A 122 -25.95 -4.64 11.77
N GLY A 123 -26.30 -3.84 10.77
CA GLY A 123 -27.47 -2.94 10.82
C GLY A 123 -27.48 -1.98 12.02
N ASP A 124 -26.80 -0.85 11.85
CA ASP A 124 -26.63 0.25 12.82
C ASP A 124 -25.74 -0.10 14.04
N ILE A 125 -24.51 0.38 13.98
CA ILE A 125 -23.61 0.42 15.13
C ILE A 125 -24.03 1.65 15.93
N LYS A 126 -24.56 1.45 17.14
CA LYS A 126 -24.81 2.56 18.08
C LYS A 126 -23.51 3.25 18.48
#